data_AF-A0AAN0VRP1-F1
#
_entry.id   AF-A0AAN0VRP1-F1
#
_cell.length_a   1.000
_cell.length_b   1.000
_cell.length_c   1.000
_cell.angle_alpha   90.00
_cell.angle_beta   90.00
_cell.angle_gamma   90.00
#
_symmetry.space_group_name_H-M   'P 1'
#
loop_
_entity.id
_entity.type
_entity.pdbx_description
1 polymer ?
#
loop_
_entity_poly.entity_id
_entity_poly.type
_entity_poly.pdbx_seq_one_letter_code
_entity_poly.pdbx_strand_id
1 'polypeptide(L)' 'MYAPDLVGTADEIVGMLLDDSVLAQIRELRLELPYDLPFENYGQILRDFITRLVTELGWRSMAMRWTAVA' A
#
# COMPACT_ATOMS: atom_id res chain seq x y z
N MET A 1 -15.72 -5.04 12.65
CA MET A 1 -14.52 -4.47 13.29
C MET A 1 -13.65 -3.92 12.19
N TYR A 2 -13.13 -2.71 12.34
CA TYR A 2 -12.19 -2.11 11.40
C TYR A 2 -10.77 -2.51 11.82
N ALA A 3 -9.88 -2.76 10.86
CA ALA A 3 -8.46 -2.96 11.17
C ALA A 3 -7.89 -1.66 11.74
N PRO A 4 -6.92 -1.73 12.68
CA PRO A 4 -6.22 -0.53 13.15
C PRO A 4 -5.48 0.14 11.98
N ASP A 5 -5.35 1.47 12.04
CA ASP A 5 -4.54 2.23 11.09
C ASP A 5 -3.08 1.73 11.10
N LEU A 6 -2.55 1.44 9.91
CA LEU A 6 -1.16 1.04 9.73
C LEU A 6 -0.31 2.27 9.46
N VAL A 7 0.46 2.71 10.46
CA VAL A 7 1.34 3.88 10.37
C VAL A 7 2.76 3.45 10.69
N GLY A 8 3.69 3.74 9.78
CA GLY A 8 5.10 3.39 9.93
C GLY A 8 5.84 3.42 8.60
N THR A 9 7.06 2.90 8.61
CA THR A 9 7.84 2.64 7.40
C THR A 9 7.24 1.51 6.57
N ALA A 10 7.59 1.42 5.29
CA ALA A 10 7.09 0.37 4.40
C ALA A 10 7.39 -1.04 4.94
N ASP A 11 8.59 -1.27 5.49
CA ASP A 11 8.99 -2.55 6.08
C ASP A 11 8.19 -2.92 7.33
N GLU A 12 7.92 -1.96 8.21
CA GLU A 12 7.06 -2.18 9.39
C GLU A 12 5.63 -2.53 8.96
N ILE A 13 5.10 -1.82 7.96
CA ILE A 13 3.76 -2.08 7.44
C ILE A 13 3.68 -3.47 6.78
N VAL A 14 4.69 -3.89 6.01
CA VAL A 14 4.76 -5.25 5.45
C VAL A 14 4.75 -6.29 6.56
N GLY A 15 5.55 -6.09 7.61
CA GLY A 15 5.59 -7.01 8.75
C GLY A 15 4.23 -7.16 9.43
N MET A 16 3.55 -6.04 9.70
CA MET A 16 2.21 -6.04 10.29
C MET A 16 1.18 -6.73 9.39
N LEU A 17 1.24 -6.50 8.09
CA LEU A 17 0.35 -7.13 7.12
C LEU A 17 0.55 -8.63 7.02
N LEU A 18 1.80 -9.10 6.99
CA LEU A 18 2.12 -10.53 6.88
C LEU A 18 1.77 -11.33 8.15
N ASP A 19 1.75 -10.69 9.33
CA ASP A 19 1.30 -11.31 10.57
C ASP A 19 -0.24 -11.47 10.63
N ASP A 20 -0.98 -10.64 9.88
CA ASP A 20 -2.43 -10.67 9.86
C ASP A 20 -2.98 -11.83 8.99
N SER A 21 -3.57 -12.82 9.66
CA SER A 21 -4.20 -13.99 9.02
C SER A 21 -5.40 -13.65 8.13
N VAL A 22 -5.99 -12.45 8.26
CA VAL A 22 -7.07 -11.96 7.41
C VAL A 22 -6.55 -11.56 6.03
N LEU A 23 -5.28 -11.16 5.92
CA LEU A 23 -4.69 -10.72 4.65
C LEU A 23 -4.78 -11.80 3.57
N ALA A 24 -4.61 -13.08 3.95
CA ALA A 24 -4.72 -14.22 3.04
C ALA A 24 -6.15 -14.47 2.53
N GLN A 25 -7.17 -13.86 3.15
CA GLN A 25 -8.59 -14.05 2.84
C GLN A 25 -9.16 -12.95 1.95
N ILE A 26 -8.44 -11.83 1.80
CA ILE A 26 -8.89 -10.69 0.99
C ILE A 26 -8.31 -10.74 -0.42
N ARG A 27 -9.02 -10.12 -1.36
CA ARG A 27 -8.57 -9.97 -2.76
C ARG A 27 -8.20 -8.53 -3.11
N GLU A 28 -8.54 -7.59 -2.24
CA GLU A 28 -8.39 -6.16 -2.47
C GLU A 28 -7.87 -5.50 -1.21
N LEU A 29 -6.85 -4.65 -1.37
CA LEU A 29 -6.36 -3.75 -0.33
C LEU A 29 -6.55 -2.32 -0.80
N ARG A 30 -7.16 -1.52 0.06
CA ARG A 30 -7.32 -0.09 -0.16
C ARG A 30 -6.25 0.65 0.59
N LEU A 31 -5.47 1.45 -0.13
CA LEU A 31 -4.57 2.42 0.47
C LEU A 31 -5.31 3.74 0.63
N GLU A 32 -5.46 4.20 1.87
CA GLU A 32 -6.00 5.52 2.18
C GLU A 32 -4.83 6.49 2.35
N LEU A 33 -4.77 7.51 1.48
CA LEU A 33 -3.69 8.50 1.51
C LEU A 33 -4.07 9.65 2.45
N PRO A 34 -3.19 10.04 3.39
CA PRO A 34 -3.47 11.15 4.30
C PRO A 34 -3.59 12.48 3.56
N TYR A 35 -4.69 13.21 3.75
CA TYR A 35 -4.96 14.47 3.04
C TYR A 35 -4.05 15.63 3.46
N ASP A 36 -3.46 15.56 4.65
CA ASP A 36 -2.58 16.59 5.20
C ASP A 36 -1.13 16.53 4.69
N LEU A 37 -0.82 15.61 3.76
CA LEU A 37 0.53 15.47 3.21
C LEU A 37 0.77 16.34 1.96
N PRO A 38 2.01 16.82 1.77
CA PRO A 38 2.43 17.48 0.53
C PRO A 38 2.27 16.56 -0.70
N PHE A 39 2.05 17.16 -1.87
CA PHE A 39 1.80 16.40 -3.10
C PHE A 39 2.94 15.43 -3.47
N GLU A 40 4.18 15.85 -3.24
CA GLU A 40 5.38 15.05 -3.51
C GLU A 40 5.43 13.74 -2.71
N ASN A 41 4.84 13.74 -1.51
CA ASN A 41 4.80 12.57 -0.65
C ASN A 41 3.85 11.50 -1.18
N TYR A 42 2.75 11.87 -1.85
CA TYR A 42 1.84 10.86 -2.45
C TYR A 42 2.57 10.01 -3.49
N GLY A 43 3.42 10.63 -4.32
CA GLY A 43 4.19 9.93 -5.33
C GLY A 43 5.19 8.93 -4.72
N GLN A 44 5.82 9.29 -3.61
CA GLN A 44 6.69 8.38 -2.86
C GLN A 44 5.89 7.21 -2.25
N ILE A 45 4.80 7.52 -1.55
CA ILE A 45 3.96 6.49 -0.89
C ILE A 45 3.47 5.46 -1.91
N LEU A 46 2.94 5.91 -3.06
CA LEU A 46 2.48 5.02 -4.12
C LEU A 46 3.62 4.16 -4.70
N ARG A 47 4.80 4.74 -4.90
CA ARG A 47 5.98 4.02 -5.40
C ARG A 47 6.43 2.94 -4.42
N ASP A 48 6.56 3.29 -3.15
CA ASP A 48 7.03 2.37 -2.11
C ASP A 48 6.02 1.24 -1.92
N PHE A 49 4.72 1.55 -1.95
CA PHE A 49 3.65 0.55 -1.90
C PHE A 49 3.74 -0.45 -3.08
N ILE A 50 3.88 0.03 -4.31
CA ILE A 50 3.92 -0.86 -5.50
C ILE A 50 5.23 -1.64 -5.58
N THR A 51 6.35 -1.05 -5.20
CA THR A 51 7.67 -1.70 -5.37
C THR A 51 7.99 -2.66 -4.24
N ARG A 52 7.60 -2.33 -3.00
CA ARG A 52 7.90 -3.13 -1.81
C ARG A 52 6.73 -4.01 -1.41
N LEU A 53 5.57 -3.41 -1.07
CA LEU A 53 4.45 -4.18 -0.53
C LEU A 53 3.90 -5.20 -1.53
N VAL A 54 3.63 -4.80 -2.77
CA VAL A 54 3.08 -5.73 -3.78
C VAL A 54 4.01 -6.91 -4.06
N THR A 55 5.33 -6.66 -4.07
CA THR A 55 6.36 -7.70 -4.26
C THR A 55 6.39 -8.67 -3.09
N GLU A 56 6.49 -8.15 -1.85
CA GLU A 56 6.58 -8.96 -0.63
C GLU A 56 5.30 -9.76 -0.36
N LEU A 57 4.13 -9.21 -0.72
CA LEU A 57 2.84 -9.89 -0.59
C LEU A 57 2.57 -10.92 -1.70
N GLY A 58 3.46 -11.04 -2.69
CA GLY A 58 3.28 -11.95 -3.83
C GLY A 58 2.10 -11.59 -4.74
N TRP A 59 1.60 -10.35 -4.65
CA TRP A 59 0.52 -9.87 -5.50
C TRP A 59 1.07 -9.53 -6.87
N ARG A 60 0.40 -10.01 -7.93
CA ARG A 60 0.82 -9.65 -9.29
C ARG A 60 0.49 -8.18 -9.52
N SER A 61 1.51 -7.34 -9.60
CA SER A 61 1.39 -5.96 -10.04
C SER A 61 0.67 -5.93 -11.39
N MET A 62 -0.58 -5.47 -11.40
CA MET A 62 -1.23 -5.09 -12.64
C MET A 62 -0.54 -3.79 -13.05
N ALA A 63 0.28 -3.86 -14.11
CA ALA A 63 1.12 -2.76 -14.59
C ALA A 63 0.34 -1.43 -14.52
N MET A 64 0.73 -0.58 -13.56
CA MET A 64 0.01 0.65 -13.29
C MET A 64 0.18 1.57 -14.49
N ARG A 65 -0.86 1.69 -15.31
CA ARG A 65 -0.92 2.66 -16.41
C ARG A 65 -1.20 4.03 -15.81
N TRP A 66 -0.15 4.80 -15.58
CA TRP A 66 -0.27 6.21 -15.25
C TRP A 66 -0.71 6.95 -16.50
N THR A 67 -1.93 7.48 -16.48
CA THR A 67 -2.42 8.40 -17.52
C THR A 67 -2.49 9.76 -16.86
N ALA A 68 -1.51 10.62 -17.14
CA ALA A 68 -1.60 12.02 -16.75
C ALA A 68 -2.72 12.66 -17.59
N VAL A 69 -3.79 13.09 -16.93
CA VAL A 69 -4.80 13.94 -17.58
C VAL A 69 -4.21 15.35 -17.55
N ALA A 70 -3.82 15.84 -18.72
CA ALA A 70 -3.38 17.22 -18.95
C ALA A 70 -4.58 18.15 -19.10
#